data_AF-A0A7H8QDZ0-F1
#
_entry.id   AF-A0A7H8QDZ0-F1
#
_cell.length_a   1.000
_cell.length_b   1.000
_cell.length_c   1.000
_cell.angle_alpha   90.00
_cell.angle_beta   90.00
_cell.angle_gamma   90.00
#
_symmetry.space_group_name_H-M   'P 1'
#
loop_
_entity.id
_entity.type
_entity.pdbx_description
1 polymer ?
#
loop_
_entity_poly.entity_id
_entity_poly.type
_entity_poly.pdbx_seq_one_letter_code
_entity_poly.pdbx_strand_id
1 'polypeptide(L)'
;MLEMNSLVAIAKKVGDLLEAEAELRPEGLVFKKKRIVKERKSSHVHVCWSLDLTVRVQSAGCEIAANEAEVFLLPEELPLFTASLIGNPILMPTNFSQKISLERGMYCVRLLSQEAPEIFAARLSETLCTLGQ
;
A
#
# COMPACT_ATOMS: atom_id res chain seq x y z
N MET A 1 26.32 -11.55 3.84
CA MET A 1 25.97 -10.78 5.05
C MET A 1 25.39 -9.48 4.54
N LEU A 2 24.07 -9.35 4.57
CA LEU A 2 23.39 -8.18 4.03
C LEU A 2 23.57 -7.01 4.98
N GLU A 3 24.15 -5.93 4.47
CA GLU A 3 24.39 -4.77 5.30
C GLU A 3 23.07 -4.19 5.76
N MET A 4 22.91 -4.12 7.08
CA MET A 4 21.81 -3.45 7.78
C MET A 4 21.51 -2.05 7.19
N ASN A 5 22.54 -1.42 6.60
CA ASN A 5 22.49 -0.16 5.86
C ASN A 5 21.49 -0.17 4.68
N SER A 6 21.39 -1.26 3.92
CA SER A 6 20.49 -1.36 2.76
C SER A 6 19.02 -1.43 3.18
N LEU A 7 18.72 -2.21 4.23
CA LEU A 7 17.36 -2.31 4.77
C LEU A 7 16.88 -0.99 5.37
N VAL A 8 17.75 -0.28 6.09
CA VAL A 8 17.43 1.05 6.63
C VAL A 8 17.16 2.06 5.50
N ALA A 9 17.92 1.98 4.40
CA ALA A 9 17.70 2.86 3.24
C ALA A 9 16.36 2.59 2.54
N ILE A 10 16.00 1.31 2.33
CA ILE A 10 14.70 0.93 1.77
C ILE A 10 13.57 1.34 2.71
N ALA A 11 13.71 1.07 4.02
CA ALA A 11 12.75 1.47 5.04
C ALA A 11 12.48 2.97 5.02
N LYS A 12 13.55 3.78 4.92
CA LYS A 12 13.42 5.22 4.84
C LYS A 12 12.68 5.65 3.56
N LYS A 13 13.14 5.20 2.39
CA LYS A 13 12.52 5.60 1.11
C LYS A 13 11.06 5.21 0.99
N VAL A 14 10.73 3.97 1.33
CA VAL A 14 9.35 3.46 1.27
C VAL A 14 8.48 4.14 2.32
N GLY A 15 9.02 4.37 3.52
CA GLY A 15 8.34 5.13 4.58
C GLY A 15 8.03 6.57 4.14
N ASP A 16 8.99 7.25 3.51
CA ASP A 16 8.81 8.61 2.98
C ASP A 16 7.77 8.65 1.84
N LEU A 17 7.81 7.69 0.91
CA LEU A 17 6.85 7.62 -0.21
C LEU A 17 5.42 7.36 0.26
N LEU A 18 5.25 6.49 1.24
CA LEU A 18 3.93 6.10 1.74
C LEU A 18 3.46 6.97 2.91
N GLU A 19 4.31 7.84 3.46
CA GLU A 19 4.08 8.53 4.75
C GLU A 19 3.67 7.52 5.84
N ALA A 20 4.41 6.43 5.94
CA ALA A 20 4.07 5.26 6.76
C ALA A 20 5.18 4.95 7.77
N GLU A 21 4.77 4.43 8.94
CA GLU A 21 5.72 3.93 9.94
C GLU A 21 6.26 2.56 9.51
N ALA A 22 7.58 2.38 9.58
CA ALA A 22 8.25 1.14 9.23
C ALA A 22 8.60 0.32 10.49
N GLU A 23 8.19 -0.94 10.52
CA GLU A 23 8.55 -1.92 11.54
C GLU A 23 9.38 -3.03 10.89
N LEU A 24 10.60 -3.27 11.38
CA LEU A 24 11.39 -4.45 10.97
C LEU A 24 10.92 -5.67 11.76
N ARG A 25 10.48 -6.72 11.05
CA ARG A 25 10.05 -8.00 11.61
C ARG A 25 10.86 -9.17 11.02
N PRO A 26 10.86 -10.36 11.66
CA PRO A 26 11.52 -11.55 11.11
C PRO A 26 11.10 -11.89 9.67
N GLU A 27 9.84 -11.61 9.33
CA GLU A 27 9.23 -11.80 8.01
C GLU A 27 9.53 -10.69 6.98
N GLY A 28 10.23 -9.62 7.37
CA GLY A 28 10.59 -8.49 6.49
C GLY A 28 10.24 -7.12 7.06
N LEU A 29 10.33 -6.09 6.21
CA LEU A 29 9.87 -4.74 6.54
C LEU A 29 8.35 -4.68 6.41
N VAL A 30 7.69 -4.19 7.47
CA VAL A 30 6.25 -3.97 7.51
C VAL A 30 5.98 -2.48 7.66
N PHE A 31 5.33 -1.89 6.68
CA PHE A 31 4.91 -0.48 6.75
C PHE A 31 3.45 -0.41 7.17
N LYS A 32 3.09 0.56 8.01
CA LYS A 32 1.71 0.84 8.41
C LYS A 32 1.40 2.30 8.19
N LYS A 33 0.51 2.60 7.24
CA LYS A 33 -0.12 3.92 7.12
C LYS A 33 -1.53 3.81 7.67
N LYS A 34 -1.89 4.66 8.64
CA LYS A 34 -3.27 4.87 9.06
C LYS A 34 -3.84 6.11 8.38
N ARG A 35 -4.93 5.97 7.63
CA ARG A 35 -5.70 7.13 7.15
C ARG A 35 -7.06 7.18 7.83
N ILE A 36 -7.50 8.39 8.20
CA ILE A 36 -8.84 8.63 8.71
C ILE A 36 -9.75 8.87 7.52
N VAL A 37 -10.70 7.97 7.28
CA VAL A 37 -11.71 8.18 6.24
C VAL A 37 -12.94 8.81 6.86
N LYS A 38 -13.34 9.98 6.33
CA LYS A 38 -14.57 10.67 6.69
C LYS A 38 -15.66 10.25 5.71
N GLU A 39 -16.60 9.43 6.16
CA GLU A 39 -17.78 9.11 5.36
C GLU A 39 -18.61 10.39 5.11
N ARG A 40 -18.80 10.76 3.84
CA ARG A 40 -19.70 11.85 3.44
C ARG A 40 -21.02 11.25 2.93
N LYS A 41 -21.87 10.75 3.84
CA LYS A 41 -23.36 10.89 3.83
C LYS A 41 -24.04 9.99 4.86
N SER A 42 -24.35 10.58 6.01
CA SER A 42 -25.58 10.35 6.80
C SER A 42 -25.51 11.24 8.04
N SER A 43 -26.54 12.04 8.29
CA SER A 43 -26.55 13.17 9.24
C SER A 43 -26.34 12.82 10.72
N HIS A 44 -26.01 11.57 11.09
CA HIS A 44 -26.03 11.15 12.51
C HIS A 44 -24.91 10.21 12.96
N VAL A 45 -23.95 9.82 12.11
CA VAL A 45 -22.82 8.99 12.57
C VAL A 45 -21.54 9.39 11.84
N HIS A 46 -20.56 9.90 12.60
CA HIS A 46 -19.18 10.02 12.13
C HIS A 46 -18.41 8.78 12.56
N VAL A 47 -18.30 7.78 11.68
CA VAL A 47 -17.36 6.68 11.90
C VAL A 47 -16.02 7.09 11.30
N CYS A 48 -15.04 7.39 12.16
CA CYS A 48 -13.66 7.54 11.75
C CYS A 48 -13.06 6.15 11.52
N TRP A 49 -12.90 5.74 10.27
CA TRP A 49 -12.24 4.49 9.94
C TRP A 49 -10.74 4.74 9.81
N SER A 50 -9.92 3.97 10.51
CA SER A 50 -8.48 3.89 10.26
C SER A 50 -8.23 2.73 9.30
N LEU A 51 -7.64 3.00 8.15
CA LEU A 51 -7.20 1.91 7.27
C LEU A 51 -5.71 1.69 7.43
N ASP A 52 -5.31 0.44 7.59
CA ASP A 52 -3.92 0.03 7.65
C ASP A 52 -3.44 -0.35 6.24
N LEU A 53 -2.55 0.46 5.64
CA LEU A 53 -1.74 -0.01 4.53
C LEU A 53 -0.62 -0.87 5.10
N THR A 54 -0.67 -2.19 4.90
CA THR A 54 0.42 -3.09 5.29
C THR A 54 1.29 -3.40 4.08
N VAL A 55 2.51 -2.85 4.00
CA VAL A 55 3.47 -3.26 2.95
C VAL A 55 4.47 -4.25 3.51
N ARG A 56 4.56 -5.47 2.94
CA ARG A 56 5.58 -6.46 3.32
C ARG A 56 6.64 -6.60 2.24
N VAL A 57 7.91 -6.54 2.61
CA VAL A 57 9.05 -6.72 1.68
C VAL A 57 9.82 -7.98 2.07
N GLN A 58 9.59 -9.08 1.33
CA GLN A 58 10.32 -10.34 1.51
C GLN A 58 11.46 -10.46 0.50
N SER A 59 12.61 -9.92 0.87
CA SER A 59 13.96 -10.33 0.45
C SER A 59 14.92 -9.18 0.76
N ALA A 60 15.51 -9.19 1.95
CA ALA A 60 16.70 -8.38 2.17
C ALA A 60 17.76 -8.88 1.18
N GLY A 61 18.10 -8.11 0.14
CA GLY A 61 19.31 -8.32 -0.67
C GLY A 61 19.23 -8.66 -2.14
N CYS A 62 18.03 -8.68 -2.72
CA CYS A 62 17.86 -8.68 -4.18
C CYS A 62 17.28 -7.33 -4.61
N GLU A 63 17.55 -6.90 -5.85
CA GLU A 63 16.92 -5.72 -6.47
C GLU A 63 15.38 -5.86 -6.58
N ILE A 64 14.88 -7.09 -6.49
CA ILE A 64 13.47 -7.46 -6.62
C ILE A 64 13.05 -8.12 -5.32
N ALA A 65 11.94 -7.66 -4.74
CA ALA A 65 11.34 -8.25 -3.54
C ALA A 65 9.88 -8.62 -3.77
N ALA A 66 9.38 -9.59 -3.00
CA ALA A 66 7.95 -9.84 -2.95
C ALA A 66 7.28 -8.75 -2.09
N ASN A 67 6.50 -7.90 -2.76
CA ASN A 67 5.74 -6.82 -2.14
C ASN A 67 4.27 -7.22 -2.02
N GLU A 68 3.72 -7.06 -0.82
CA GLU A 68 2.29 -7.25 -0.54
C GLU A 68 1.71 -5.93 -0.03
N ALA A 69 0.50 -5.56 -0.46
CA ALA A 69 -0.27 -4.46 0.14
C ALA A 69 -1.72 -4.86 0.36
N GLU A 70 -2.26 -4.50 1.53
CA GLU A 70 -3.71 -4.48 1.77
C GLU A 70 -4.19 -3.03 1.81
N VAL A 71 -5.15 -2.70 0.95
CA VAL A 71 -5.75 -1.37 0.86
C VAL A 71 -7.25 -1.50 1.06
N PHE A 72 -7.76 -0.97 2.17
CA PHE A 72 -9.20 -0.86 2.33
C PHE A 72 -9.71 0.37 1.55
N LEU A 73 -10.92 0.31 1.00
CA LEU A 73 -11.51 1.36 0.18
C LEU A 73 -13.01 1.43 0.46
N LEU A 74 -13.55 2.64 0.50
CA LEU A 74 -14.99 2.83 0.41
C LEU A 74 -15.51 2.41 -0.98
N PRO A 75 -16.80 2.08 -1.12
CA PRO A 75 -17.39 1.76 -2.41
C PRO A 75 -17.15 2.81 -3.50
N GLU A 76 -17.20 4.09 -3.15
CA GLU A 76 -16.92 5.21 -4.05
C GLU A 76 -15.43 5.37 -4.41
N GLU A 77 -14.52 4.88 -3.57
CA GLU A 77 -13.07 4.96 -3.79
C GLU A 77 -12.55 3.84 -4.69
N LEU A 78 -13.19 2.66 -4.66
CA LEU A 78 -12.78 1.50 -5.45
C LEU A 78 -12.60 1.81 -6.96
N PRO A 79 -13.57 2.44 -7.67
CA PRO A 79 -13.39 2.75 -9.09
C PRO A 79 -12.27 3.77 -9.33
N LEU A 80 -12.12 4.76 -8.45
CA LEU A 80 -11.05 5.78 -8.55
C LEU A 80 -9.68 5.14 -8.38
N PHE A 81 -9.52 4.33 -7.33
CA PHE A 81 -8.30 3.58 -7.05
C PHE A 81 -7.92 2.66 -8.22
N THR A 82 -8.89 1.87 -8.71
CA THR A 82 -8.64 0.91 -9.79
C THR A 82 -8.24 1.61 -11.09
N ALA A 83 -8.93 2.70 -11.44
CA ALA A 83 -8.60 3.49 -12.62
C ALA A 83 -7.20 4.12 -12.50
N SER A 84 -6.87 4.70 -11.35
CA SER A 84 -5.54 5.27 -11.10
C SER A 84 -4.44 4.22 -11.09
N LEU A 85 -4.71 3.02 -10.59
CA LEU A 85 -3.73 1.94 -10.53
C LEU A 85 -3.42 1.39 -11.93
N ILE A 86 -4.44 1.21 -12.77
CA ILE A 86 -4.29 0.75 -14.16
C ILE A 86 -3.66 1.83 -15.05
N GLY A 87 -4.05 3.09 -14.85
CA GLY A 87 -3.54 4.23 -15.60
C GLY A 87 -2.21 4.78 -15.12
N ASN A 88 -1.56 4.14 -14.14
CA ASN A 88 -0.32 4.64 -13.56
C ASN A 88 0.83 4.59 -14.59
N PRO A 89 1.68 5.63 -14.68
CA PRO A 89 2.82 5.64 -15.61
C PRO A 89 3.89 4.58 -15.27
N ILE A 90 3.96 4.13 -14.02
CA ILE A 90 4.81 3.02 -13.58
C ILE A 90 4.12 1.71 -13.95
N LEU A 91 4.69 1.01 -14.93
CA LEU A 91 4.16 -0.26 -15.42
C LEU A 91 4.09 -1.31 -14.30
N MET A 92 3.06 -2.15 -14.36
CA MET A 92 2.97 -3.32 -13.49
C MET A 92 3.95 -4.40 -13.93
N PRO A 93 4.60 -5.11 -12.99
CA PRO A 93 5.43 -6.24 -13.34
C PRO A 93 4.58 -7.40 -13.84
N THR A 94 5.19 -8.32 -14.60
CA THR A 94 4.53 -9.54 -15.10
C THR A 94 3.99 -10.43 -13.97
N ASN A 95 4.59 -10.35 -12.77
CA ASN A 95 4.21 -11.13 -11.60
C ASN A 95 3.28 -10.37 -10.64
N PHE A 96 2.48 -9.44 -11.18
CA PHE A 96 1.46 -8.74 -10.41
C PHE A 96 0.20 -9.59 -10.25
N SER A 97 -0.40 -9.54 -9.06
CA SER A 97 -1.75 -10.04 -8.85
C SER A 97 -2.55 -9.14 -7.92
N GLN A 98 -3.85 -9.08 -8.16
CA GLN A 98 -4.82 -8.31 -7.39
C GLN A 98 -5.98 -9.22 -6.99
N LYS A 99 -6.42 -9.09 -5.73
CA LYS A 99 -7.66 -9.71 -5.23
C LYS A 99 -8.50 -8.66 -4.52
N ILE A 100 -9.82 -8.78 -4.64
CA ILE A 100 -10.77 -7.89 -3.97
C ILE A 100 -11.69 -8.74 -3.11
N SER A 101 -11.87 -8.35 -1.85
CA SER A 101 -12.88 -8.91 -0.93
C SER A 101 -13.71 -7.79 -0.32
N LEU A 102 -14.91 -8.12 0.16
CA LEU A 102 -15.73 -7.22 0.96
C LEU A 102 -15.54 -7.56 2.43
N GLU A 103 -15.03 -6.63 3.21
CA GLU A 103 -14.70 -6.82 4.62
C GLU A 103 -15.27 -5.65 5.44
N ARG A 104 -16.20 -5.95 6.37
CA ARG A 104 -16.83 -4.96 7.27
C ARG A 104 -17.48 -3.76 6.52
N GLY A 105 -18.03 -4.01 5.33
CA GLY A 105 -18.68 -2.98 4.50
C GLY A 105 -17.73 -2.17 3.62
N MET A 106 -16.42 -2.46 3.64
CA MET A 106 -15.41 -1.84 2.78
C MET A 106 -14.85 -2.88 1.80
N TYR A 107 -14.30 -2.41 0.69
CA TYR A 107 -13.51 -3.26 -0.20
C TYR A 107 -12.08 -3.36 0.31
N CYS A 108 -11.57 -4.58 0.50
CA CYS A 108 -10.15 -4.83 0.73
C CYS A 108 -9.52 -5.26 -0.58
N VAL A 109 -8.64 -4.42 -1.12
CA VAL A 109 -7.83 -4.70 -2.30
C VAL A 109 -6.47 -5.21 -1.83
N ARG A 110 -6.19 -6.47 -2.13
CA ARG A 110 -4.90 -7.10 -1.87
C ARG A 110 -4.07 -7.09 -3.14
N LEU A 111 -2.89 -6.50 -3.07
CA LEU A 111 -1.93 -6.40 -4.16
C LEU A 111 -0.70 -7.24 -3.82
N LEU A 112 -0.23 -8.02 -4.78
CA LEU A 112 1.01 -8.79 -4.68
C LEU A 112 1.84 -8.56 -5.94
N SER A 113 3.14 -8.37 -5.79
CA SER A 113 4.06 -8.16 -6.90
C SER A 113 5.48 -8.60 -6.56
N GLN A 114 6.28 -8.86 -7.59
CA GLN A 114 7.73 -9.04 -7.46
C GLN A 114 8.43 -7.92 -8.24
N GLU A 115 8.91 -6.91 -7.52
CA GLU A 115 9.60 -5.74 -8.07
C GLU A 115 10.38 -5.01 -6.98
N ALA A 116 11.09 -3.93 -7.34
CA ALA A 116 11.77 -3.08 -6.37
C ALA A 116 10.74 -2.44 -5.40
N PRO A 117 10.94 -2.51 -4.07
CA PRO A 117 10.01 -1.95 -3.08
C PRO A 117 9.69 -0.48 -3.30
N GLU A 118 10.66 0.32 -3.75
CA GLU A 118 10.49 1.74 -4.04
C GLU A 118 9.55 1.99 -5.22
N ILE A 119 9.61 1.15 -6.26
CA ILE A 119 8.75 1.24 -7.43
C ILE A 119 7.32 0.85 -7.05
N PHE A 120 7.17 -0.23 -6.28
CA PHE A 120 5.88 -0.63 -5.73
C PHE A 120 5.25 0.46 -4.86
N ALA A 121 6.05 1.03 -3.94
CA ALA A 121 5.62 2.09 -3.03
C ALA A 121 5.26 3.39 -3.77
N ALA A 122 6.05 3.78 -4.77
CA ALA A 122 5.77 4.98 -5.58
C ALA A 122 4.44 4.85 -6.33
N ARG A 123 4.23 3.72 -7.02
CA ARG A 123 2.97 3.46 -7.74
C ARG A 123 1.78 3.48 -6.79
N LEU A 124 1.93 2.86 -5.62
CA LEU A 124 0.86 2.82 -4.63
C LEU A 124 0.58 4.22 -4.04
N SER A 125 1.63 5.00 -3.76
CA SER A 125 1.50 6.37 -3.26
C SER A 125 0.75 7.26 -4.24
N GLU A 126 1.16 7.28 -5.52
CA GLU A 126 0.48 8.03 -6.57
C GLU A 126 -0.98 7.62 -6.72
N THR A 127 -1.26 6.32 -6.66
CA THR A 127 -2.63 5.80 -6.71
C THR A 127 -3.47 6.30 -5.53
N LEU A 128 -2.92 6.26 -4.32
CA LEU A 128 -3.61 6.70 -3.10
C LEU A 128 -3.84 8.22 -3.07
N CYS A 129 -2.96 9.03 -3.67
CA CYS A 129 -3.13 10.48 -3.77
C CYS A 129 -4.40 10.90 -4.51
N THR A 130 -4.90 10.07 -5.44
CA THR A 130 -6.15 10.35 -6.17
C THR A 130 -7.42 10.21 -5.32
N LEU A 131 -7.33 9.59 -4.14
CA LEU A 131 -8.47 9.36 -3.27
C LEU A 131 -8.87 10.60 -2.44
N GLY A 132 -8.13 11.71 -2.56
CA GLY A 132 -8.40 12.95 -1.83
C GLY A 132 -8.15 12.80 -0.34
N GLN A 133 -6.88 12.89 0.06
CA GLN A 133 -6.45 12.87 1.47
C GLN A 133 -7.13 13.97 2.31
#